data_AF-D5WLF6-F1
#
_entry.id   AF-D5WLF6-F1
#
_cell.length_a   1.000
_cell.length_b   1.000
_cell.length_c   1.000
_cell.angle_alpha   90.00
_cell.angle_beta   90.00
_cell.angle_gamma   90.00
#
_symmetry.space_group_name_H-M   'P 1'
#
loop_
_entity.id
_entity.type
_entity.pdbx_description
1 polymer ?
#
loop_
_entity_poly.entity_id
_entity_poly.type
_entity_poly.pdbx_seq_one_letter_code
_entity_poly.pdbx_strand_id
1 'polypeptide(L)'
;MLPSFRTQKTDAGNKFDTNLPGPTLAPQCDAMNGTLLVVEAERIDDVMEFVSIDPYMKAGLFDCVEIRPWDWSLGNPERRV
;
A
#
# COMPACT_ATOMS: atom_id res chain seq x y z
N MET A 1 13.89 -12.30 -9.45
CA MET A 1 12.63 -12.25 -10.21
C MET A 1 11.55 -11.76 -9.25
N LEU A 2 11.38 -10.44 -9.14
CA LEU A 2 10.34 -9.87 -8.27
C LEU A 2 8.97 -10.06 -8.93
N PRO A 3 7.91 -10.44 -8.21
CA PRO A 3 6.60 -10.64 -8.80
C PRO A 3 6.05 -9.29 -9.28
N SER A 4 5.48 -9.28 -10.48
CA SER A 4 4.78 -8.12 -11.02
C SER A 4 3.73 -7.63 -10.01
N PHE A 5 3.78 -6.33 -9.66
CA PHE A 5 2.78 -5.65 -8.85
C PHE A 5 1.42 -5.77 -9.55
N ARG A 6 0.64 -6.77 -9.16
CA ARG A 6 -0.71 -7.00 -9.65
C ARG A 6 -1.61 -6.08 -8.84
N THR A 7 -2.29 -5.15 -9.49
CA THR A 7 -3.46 -4.47 -8.91
C THR A 7 -4.41 -5.57 -8.44
N GLN A 8 -4.58 -5.72 -7.12
CA GLN A 8 -5.55 -6.66 -6.58
C GLN A 8 -6.94 -6.03 -6.76
N LYS A 9 -7.58 -6.33 -7.89
CA LYS A 9 -9.03 -6.21 -8.02
C LYS A 9 -9.63 -7.42 -7.31
N THR A 10 -10.00 -7.26 -6.06
CA THR A 10 -10.82 -8.24 -5.34
C THR A 10 -12.24 -8.19 -5.91
N ASP A 11 -12.64 -9.25 -6.62
CA ASP A 11 -14.02 -9.48 -7.06
C ASP A 11 -14.91 -9.80 -5.84
N ALA A 12 -15.34 -8.75 -5.14
CA ALA A 12 -16.57 -8.68 -4.33
C ALA A 12 -16.58 -7.35 -3.55
N GLY A 13 -17.44 -6.41 -3.96
CA GLY A 13 -17.95 -5.34 -3.09
C GLY A 13 -17.01 -4.21 -2.66
N ASN A 14 -15.79 -4.50 -2.19
CA ASN A 14 -14.86 -3.51 -1.65
C ASN A 14 -13.73 -3.26 -2.64
N LYS A 15 -13.82 -2.14 -3.36
CA LYS A 15 -12.78 -1.66 -4.26
C LYS A 15 -11.82 -0.78 -3.47
N PHE A 16 -10.56 -1.18 -3.34
CA PHE A 16 -9.49 -0.30 -2.90
C PHE A 16 -8.74 0.17 -4.15
N ASP A 17 -8.86 1.45 -4.49
CA ASP A 17 -7.99 2.05 -5.50
C ASP A 17 -6.68 2.45 -4.81
N THR A 18 -5.58 1.83 -5.24
CA THR A 18 -4.24 2.15 -4.73
C THR A 18 -3.71 3.33 -5.54
N ASN A 19 -3.78 4.53 -4.98
CA ASN A 19 -3.39 5.76 -5.69
C ASN A 19 -1.88 5.85 -5.92
N LEU A 20 -1.05 5.29 -5.03
CA LEU A 20 0.41 5.40 -5.09
C LEU A 20 1.11 4.15 -4.55
N PRO A 21 1.27 3.08 -5.33
CA PRO A 21 2.15 1.96 -4.97
C PRO A 21 3.60 2.25 -5.36
N GLY A 22 4.54 1.95 -4.48
CA GLY A 22 5.97 2.03 -4.81
C GLY A 22 6.88 1.44 -3.74
N PRO A 23 8.12 1.05 -4.09
CA PRO A 23 9.08 0.60 -3.10
C PRO A 23 9.65 1.78 -2.31
N THR A 24 9.94 1.54 -1.04
CA THR A 24 10.89 2.38 -0.32
C THR A 24 12.30 1.97 -0.69
N LEU A 25 13.22 2.94 -0.70
CA LEU A 25 14.61 2.71 -1.07
C LEU A 25 15.53 2.85 0.14
N ALA A 26 16.66 2.13 0.08
CA ALA A 26 17.79 2.38 0.95
C ALA A 26 18.29 3.83 0.78
N PRO A 27 19.03 4.39 1.76
CA PRO A 27 19.48 5.79 1.69
C PRO A 27 20.31 6.13 0.45
N GLN A 28 21.00 5.14 -0.13
CA GLN A 28 21.81 5.30 -1.34
C GLN A 28 21.00 5.13 -2.65
N CYS A 29 19.69 4.89 -2.56
CA CYS A 29 18.78 4.67 -3.68
C CYS A 29 19.15 3.50 -4.62
N ASP A 30 19.98 2.57 -4.14
CA ASP A 30 20.52 1.43 -4.90
C ASP A 30 19.75 0.12 -4.67
N ALA A 31 19.03 0.02 -3.56
CA ALA A 31 18.25 -1.15 -3.18
C ALA A 31 16.86 -0.77 -2.69
N MET A 32 15.88 -1.62 -3.00
CA MET A 32 14.53 -1.56 -2.41
C MET A 32 14.56 -2.21 -1.03
N ASN A 33 14.01 -1.55 -0.01
CA ASN A 33 14.01 -2.03 1.38
C ASN A 33 12.62 -2.13 2.01
N GLY A 34 11.56 -1.92 1.23
CA GLY A 34 10.19 -1.96 1.71
C GLY A 34 9.19 -1.55 0.64
N THR A 35 7.94 -1.39 1.03
CA THR A 35 6.83 -1.00 0.14
C THR A 35 5.99 0.07 0.82
N LEU A 36 5.63 1.10 0.06
CA LEU A 36 4.65 2.11 0.43
C LEU A 36 3.40 1.92 -0.44
N LEU A 37 2.25 1.83 0.23
CA LEU A 37 0.94 1.78 -0.42
C LEU A 37 0.07 2.90 0.17
N VAL A 38 -0.56 3.66 -0.71
CA VAL A 38 -1.68 4.54 -0.36
C VAL A 38 -2.94 3.95 -0.97
N VAL A 39 -3.89 3.57 -0.12
CA VAL A 39 -5.14 2.92 -0.52
C VAL A 39 -6.34 3.73 -0.04
N GLU A 40 -7.38 3.81 -0.86
CA GLU A 40 -8.68 4.34 -0.45
C GLU A 40 -9.52 3.24 0.20
N ALA A 41 -9.94 3.45 1.44
CA ALA A 41 -10.66 2.48 2.26
C ALA A 41 -11.76 3.16 3.07
N GLU A 42 -12.88 2.48 3.31
CA GLU A 42 -13.94 2.97 4.19
C GLU A 42 -13.53 2.91 5.66
N ARG A 43 -12.84 1.83 6.06
CA ARG A 43 -12.39 1.59 7.43
C ARG A 43 -10.94 1.12 7.47
N ILE A 44 -10.25 1.47 8.55
CA ILE A 44 -8.88 1.03 8.79
C ILE A 44 -8.78 -0.49 9.00
N ASP A 45 -9.83 -1.10 9.56
CA ASP A 45 -9.91 -2.56 9.78
C ASP A 45 -9.86 -3.33 8.46
N ASP A 46 -10.49 -2.82 7.41
CA ASP A 46 -10.50 -3.47 6.10
C ASP A 46 -9.09 -3.49 5.48
N VAL A 47 -8.29 -2.44 5.74
CA VAL A 47 -6.88 -2.37 5.34
C VAL A 47 -6.03 -3.34 6.16
N MET A 48 -6.28 -3.45 7.47
CA MET A 48 -5.57 -4.41 8.31
C MET A 48 -5.84 -5.86 7.88
N GLU A 49 -7.09 -6.20 7.55
CA GLU A 49 -7.44 -7.52 7.03
C GLU A 49 -6.74 -7.79 5.69
N PHE A 50 -6.80 -6.83 4.76
CA PHE A 50 -6.11 -6.90 3.47
C PHE A 50 -4.60 -7.17 3.62
N VAL A 51 -3.93 -6.43 4.49
CA VAL A 51 -2.50 -6.61 4.75
C VAL A 51 -2.23 -7.97 5.42
N SER A 52 -3.08 -8.42 6.34
CA SER A 52 -2.89 -9.70 7.05
C SER A 52 -2.91 -10.93 6.11
N ILE A 53 -3.62 -10.83 4.98
CA ILE A 53 -3.71 -11.93 4.01
C ILE A 53 -2.61 -11.90 2.94
N ASP A 54 -1.79 -10.84 2.89
CA ASP A 54 -0.70 -10.66 1.93
C ASP A 54 0.33 -11.80 2.03
N PRO A 55 0.75 -12.43 0.90
CA PRO A 55 1.76 -13.47 0.90
C PRO A 55 3.09 -13.06 1.55
N TYR A 56 3.51 -11.79 1.41
CA TYR A 56 4.72 -11.27 2.01
C TYR A 56 4.60 -11.11 3.53
N MET A 57 3.42 -10.72 4.02
CA MET A 57 3.14 -10.71 5.46
C MET A 57 3.15 -12.12 6.04
N LYS A 58 2.49 -13.08 5.37
CA LYS A 58 2.50 -14.49 5.78
C LYS A 58 3.88 -15.13 5.70
N ALA A 59 4.72 -14.67 4.79
CA ALA A 59 6.11 -15.11 4.65
C ALA A 59 7.06 -14.43 5.65
N GLY A 60 6.59 -13.46 6.45
CA GLY A 60 7.43 -12.72 7.40
C GLY A 60 8.50 -11.87 6.71
N LEU A 61 8.22 -11.35 5.50
CA LEU A 61 9.19 -10.56 4.72
C LEU A 61 9.50 -9.21 5.38
N PHE A 62 8.51 -8.62 6.05
CA PHE A 62 8.62 -7.30 6.63
C PHE A 62 9.02 -7.36 8.10
N ASP A 63 10.03 -6.59 8.46
CA ASP A 63 10.47 -6.42 9.86
C ASP A 63 9.49 -5.54 10.66
N CYS A 64 8.87 -4.55 9.99
CA CYS A 64 7.86 -3.68 10.57
C CYS A 64 6.80 -3.32 9.53
N VAL A 65 5.54 -3.22 9.95
CA VAL A 65 4.43 -2.72 9.14
C VAL A 65 3.64 -1.69 9.94
N GLU A 66 3.51 -0.50 9.37
CA GLU A 66 2.73 0.60 9.94
C GLU A 66 1.56 0.94 9.04
N ILE A 67 0.35 0.91 9.60
CA ILE A 67 -0.90 1.25 8.90
C ILE A 67 -1.50 2.47 9.60
N ARG A 68 -1.70 3.56 8.86
CA ARG A 68 -2.21 4.82 9.40
C ARG A 68 -3.09 5.56 8.39
N PRO A 69 -4.11 6.30 8.84
CA PRO A 69 -4.84 7.24 7.98
C PRO A 69 -3.89 8.28 7.39
N TRP A 70 -4.15 8.68 6.15
CA TRP A 70 -3.40 9.71 5.45
C TRP A 70 -4.36 10.74 4.85
N ASP A 71 -4.10 12.03 5.11
CA ASP A 71 -4.82 13.14 4.50
C ASP A 71 -4.02 13.69 3.32
N TRP A 72 -4.55 13.51 2.11
CA TRP A 72 -3.98 14.07 0.88
C TRP A 72 -4.37 15.55 0.72
N SER A 73 -4.04 16.37 1.70
CA SER A 73 -4.33 17.81 1.70
C SER A 73 -3.38 18.63 0.85
N LEU A 74 -2.17 18.13 0.57
CA LEU A 74 -1.15 18.81 -0.22
C LEU A 74 -0.89 18.08 -1.55
N GLY A 75 -0.90 18.83 -2.65
CA GLY A 75 -0.53 18.31 -3.98
C GLY A 75 -1.55 17.33 -4.58
N ASN A 76 -2.77 17.26 -4.03
CA ASN A 76 -3.85 16.48 -4.60
C ASN A 76 -4.39 17.20 -5.87
N PRO A 77 -4.22 16.61 -7.07
CA PRO A 77 -4.67 17.24 -8.31
C PRO A 77 -6.19 17.34 -8.42
N GLU A 78 -6.93 16.52 -7.69
CA GLU A 78 -8.40 16.51 -7.63
C GLU A 78 -8.94 17.55 -6.65
N ARG A 79 -8.20 17.84 -5.57
CA ARG A 79 -8.49 18.91 -4.61
C ARG A 79 -7.94 20.25 -5.10
N ARG A 80 -8.31 20.64 -6.32
CA ARG A 80 -7.96 21.97 -6.87
C ARG A 80 -8.88 23.01 -6.25
N VAL A 81 -8.31 23.90 -5.42
CA VAL A 81 -8.98 25.11 -4.90
C VAL A 81 -8.83 26.24 -5.91
#